data_AF-C7N9Y3-F1
#
_entry.id   AF-C7N9Y3-F1
#
_cell.length_a   1.000
_cell.length_b   1.000
_cell.length_c   1.000
_cell.angle_alpha   90.00
_cell.angle_beta   90.00
_cell.angle_gamma   90.00
#
_symmetry.space_group_name_H-M   'P 1'
#
loop_
_entity.id
_entity.type
_entity.pdbx_description
1 polymer ?
#
loop_
_entity_poly.entity_id
_entity_poly.type
_entity_poly.pdbx_seq_one_letter_code
_entity_poly.pdbx_strand_id
1 'polypeptide(L)'
;MMYYYLIQDILNCFNQKEKKEILGLLKNKSPFEKIKTLLEKIEKEEHDWIDYDEKKYKIIEDIAILVKDIPKKKIHMKYEDDTKIIKKFRINFKKNKKIIELLEKYDTFHTPNIEEAYHSDYSSFREMEFIKIEEEGLSDGEKIKLQYFSTLHGVLNGEFKDKKYITLFFDEVETFLHPEWSRRFLYELIKELGRYEDKKFKLIFATHSPFLIADVLAKDCIYLSKDENGKIIAEIKDDVKTFGANIIDLFKNTMFLESTFGKFATEKIKGVVEEINNTKDYYQIKDNLEINFIIEEIGEKLISNKLKSMIESKFENKDEEKAEEYYRKKIEEYQAKLDELEKKKITGILKNKNTNL
;
A
#
# COMPACT_ATOMS: atom_id res chain seq x y z
N MET A 1 -32.48 16.29 -4.97
CA MET A 1 -32.29 14.95 -4.38
C MET A 1 -31.48 14.99 -3.09
N MET A 2 -30.22 15.46 -3.08
CA MET A 2 -29.39 15.51 -1.86
C MET A 2 -30.04 16.27 -0.69
N TYR A 3 -30.52 17.49 -0.95
CA TYR A 3 -31.22 18.30 0.04
C TYR A 3 -32.50 17.67 0.59
N TYR A 4 -33.21 16.86 -0.21
CA TYR A 4 -34.48 16.27 0.20
C TYR A 4 -34.30 15.21 1.29
N TYR A 5 -33.26 14.37 1.16
CA TYR A 5 -32.94 13.34 2.15
C TYR A 5 -32.38 13.94 3.43
N LEU A 6 -31.42 14.88 3.33
CA LEU A 6 -30.90 15.61 4.49
C LEU A 6 -32.03 16.29 5.29
N ILE A 7 -32.99 16.92 4.62
CA ILE A 7 -34.18 17.50 5.25
C ILE A 7 -35.03 16.42 5.92
N GLN A 8 -35.20 15.23 5.33
CA GLN A 8 -35.97 14.14 5.92
C GLN A 8 -35.29 13.53 7.14
N ASP A 9 -33.96 13.33 7.09
CA ASP A 9 -33.18 12.78 8.20
C ASP A 9 -33.22 13.72 9.39
N ILE A 10 -33.00 15.02 9.17
CA ILE A 10 -33.12 16.05 10.22
C ILE A 10 -34.56 16.12 10.74
N LEU A 11 -35.57 16.03 9.87
CA LEU A 11 -36.98 16.00 10.29
C LEU A 11 -37.39 14.74 11.08
N ASN A 12 -36.62 13.63 10.98
CA ASN A 12 -36.90 12.41 11.75
C ASN A 12 -36.42 12.50 13.20
N CYS A 13 -35.60 13.51 13.51
CA CYS A 13 -35.11 13.77 14.86
C CYS A 13 -36.12 14.54 15.73
N PHE A 14 -37.16 15.11 15.10
CA PHE A 14 -38.24 15.83 15.77
C PHE A 14 -39.47 14.93 15.96
N ASN A 15 -40.22 15.15 17.04
CA ASN A 15 -41.46 14.41 17.25
C ASN A 15 -42.54 14.81 16.23
N GLN A 16 -43.63 14.03 16.14
CA GLN A 16 -44.67 14.27 15.12
C GLN A 16 -45.32 15.66 15.19
N LYS A 17 -45.34 16.30 16.36
CA LYS A 17 -45.94 17.62 16.58
C LYS A 17 -45.00 18.71 16.08
N GLU A 18 -43.74 18.66 16.46
CA GLU A 18 -42.66 19.53 15.97
C GLU A 18 -42.47 19.40 14.46
N LYS A 19 -42.45 18.17 13.94
CA LYS A 19 -42.31 17.88 12.52
C LYS A 19 -43.39 18.59 11.69
N LYS A 20 -44.64 18.61 12.16
CA LYS A 20 -45.75 19.33 11.48
C LYS A 20 -45.57 20.85 11.52
N GLU A 21 -45.10 21.39 12.64
CA GLU A 21 -44.83 22.83 12.80
C GLU A 21 -43.68 23.28 11.90
N ILE A 22 -42.57 22.54 11.93
CA ILE A 22 -41.39 22.79 11.12
C ILE A 22 -41.71 22.65 9.63
N LEU A 23 -42.43 21.60 9.20
CA LEU A 23 -42.87 21.46 7.81
C LEU A 23 -43.68 22.68 7.31
N GLY A 24 -44.39 23.37 8.20
CA GLY A 24 -45.04 24.65 7.92
C GLY A 24 -44.03 25.78 7.68
N LEU A 25 -43.03 25.91 8.54
CA LEU A 25 -41.94 26.91 8.45
C LEU A 25 -41.00 26.68 7.25
N LEU A 26 -40.95 25.47 6.73
CA LEU A 26 -40.16 25.08 5.56
C LEU A 26 -40.89 25.36 4.23
N LYS A 27 -42.19 25.70 4.24
CA LYS A 27 -42.92 25.96 2.99
C LYS A 27 -42.33 27.15 2.24
N ASN A 28 -42.26 27.02 0.91
CA ASN A 28 -41.74 28.02 -0.03
C ASN A 28 -40.27 28.44 0.16
N LYS A 29 -39.55 27.81 1.09
CA LYS A 29 -38.11 28.00 1.29
C LYS A 29 -37.30 27.20 0.27
N SER A 30 -36.18 27.76 -0.16
CA SER A 30 -35.18 27.04 -0.94
C SER A 30 -34.66 25.83 -0.15
N PRO A 31 -34.11 24.79 -0.81
CA PRO A 31 -33.59 23.63 -0.09
C PRO A 31 -32.53 23.99 0.97
N PHE A 32 -31.77 25.06 0.76
CA PHE A 32 -30.80 25.59 1.72
C PHE A 32 -31.48 26.28 2.91
N GLU A 33 -32.41 27.20 2.63
CA GLU A 33 -33.18 27.88 3.68
C GLU A 33 -33.92 26.88 4.57
N LYS A 34 -34.35 25.75 4.00
CA LYS A 34 -34.96 24.67 4.75
C LYS A 34 -34.00 24.01 5.73
N ILE A 35 -32.79 23.66 5.28
CA ILE A 35 -31.75 23.07 6.15
C ILE A 35 -31.33 24.05 7.23
N LYS A 36 -31.06 25.31 6.86
CA LYS A 36 -30.70 26.37 7.82
C LYS A 36 -31.77 26.52 8.91
N THR A 37 -33.04 26.62 8.51
CA THR A 37 -34.18 26.74 9.45
C THR A 37 -34.31 25.50 10.36
N LEU A 38 -34.06 24.30 9.82
CA LEU A 38 -34.10 23.06 10.59
C LEU A 38 -33.01 23.02 11.66
N LEU A 39 -31.79 23.38 11.29
CA LEU A 39 -30.64 23.32 12.17
C LEU A 39 -30.66 24.42 13.25
N GLU A 40 -31.09 25.64 12.90
CA GLU A 40 -31.35 26.72 13.88
C GLU A 40 -32.40 26.31 14.94
N LYS A 41 -33.30 25.39 14.59
CA LYS A 41 -34.30 24.84 15.53
C LYS A 41 -33.68 23.76 16.43
N ILE A 42 -32.80 22.91 15.89
CA ILE A 42 -32.06 21.89 16.67
C ILE A 42 -31.16 22.54 17.71
N GLU A 43 -30.40 23.58 17.32
CA GLU A 43 -29.51 24.30 18.22
C GLU A 43 -30.28 24.94 19.39
N LYS A 44 -31.44 25.54 19.11
CA LYS A 44 -32.30 26.17 20.13
C LYS A 44 -32.96 25.17 21.09
N GLU A 45 -33.02 23.90 20.72
CA GLU A 45 -33.62 22.85 21.53
C GLU A 45 -32.57 22.04 22.33
N GLU A 46 -31.30 22.48 22.36
CA GLU A 46 -30.20 21.86 23.13
C GLU A 46 -30.07 20.34 22.89
N HIS A 47 -30.16 19.90 21.64
CA HIS A 47 -29.90 18.50 21.30
C HIS A 47 -28.39 18.21 21.32
N ASP A 48 -27.92 17.42 22.30
CA ASP A 48 -26.51 17.08 22.59
C ASP A 48 -25.66 16.44 21.46
N TRP A 49 -26.23 16.19 20.28
CA TRP A 49 -25.59 15.40 19.21
C TRP A 49 -25.37 16.19 17.89
N ILE A 50 -25.69 17.49 17.84
CA ILE A 50 -25.39 18.39 16.70
C ILE A 50 -24.83 19.74 17.20
N ASP A 51 -23.57 20.01 16.89
CA ASP A 51 -22.94 21.35 17.01
C ASP A 51 -23.27 22.18 15.76
N TYR A 52 -24.18 23.15 15.89
CA TYR A 52 -24.56 24.02 14.78
C TYR A 52 -23.53 25.14 14.57
N ASP A 53 -22.91 25.17 13.40
CA ASP A 53 -22.09 26.29 12.95
C ASP A 53 -22.51 26.71 11.54
N GLU A 54 -23.11 27.91 11.43
CA GLU A 54 -23.58 28.50 10.17
C GLU A 54 -22.48 28.50 9.09
N LYS A 55 -21.21 28.69 9.47
CA LYS A 55 -20.09 28.62 8.53
C LYS A 55 -19.96 27.20 7.98
N LYS A 56 -19.94 26.16 8.81
CA LYS A 56 -19.81 24.74 8.38
C LYS A 56 -20.90 24.35 7.37
N TYR A 57 -22.14 24.82 7.54
CA TYR A 57 -23.27 24.46 6.66
C TYR A 57 -23.31 25.18 5.31
N LYS A 58 -22.80 26.42 5.22
CA LYS A 58 -22.66 27.13 3.94
C LYS A 58 -21.72 26.40 2.99
N ILE A 59 -20.73 25.71 3.53
CA ILE A 59 -19.74 24.98 2.72
C ILE A 59 -20.34 23.68 2.15
N ILE A 60 -21.29 23.03 2.86
CA ILE A 60 -22.08 21.90 2.31
C ILE A 60 -22.88 22.33 1.08
N GLU A 61 -23.41 23.56 1.09
CA GLU A 61 -24.09 24.14 -0.07
C GLU A 61 -23.13 24.31 -1.26
N ASP A 62 -21.93 24.84 -1.02
CA ASP A 62 -20.90 24.99 -2.05
C ASP A 62 -20.54 23.62 -2.67
N ILE A 63 -20.31 22.59 -1.86
CA ILE A 63 -20.08 21.21 -2.36
C ILE A 63 -21.27 20.74 -3.20
N ALA A 64 -22.50 20.95 -2.71
CA ALA A 64 -23.72 20.52 -3.41
C ALA A 64 -23.84 21.14 -4.80
N ILE A 65 -23.43 22.40 -4.94
CA ILE A 65 -23.42 23.13 -6.22
C ILE A 65 -22.36 22.53 -7.12
N LEU A 66 -21.12 22.39 -6.62
CA LEU A 66 -20.00 21.83 -7.40
C LEU A 66 -20.29 20.42 -7.93
N VAL A 67 -20.91 19.56 -7.12
CA VAL A 67 -21.25 18.20 -7.51
C VAL A 67 -22.32 18.15 -8.61
N LYS A 68 -23.30 19.06 -8.62
CA LYS A 68 -24.33 19.11 -9.70
C LYS A 68 -23.70 19.35 -11.07
N ASP A 69 -22.59 20.08 -11.09
CA ASP A 69 -21.90 20.50 -12.30
C ASP A 69 -20.87 19.47 -12.79
N ILE A 70 -20.70 18.34 -12.09
CA ILE A 70 -19.81 17.24 -12.48
C ILE A 70 -20.60 16.15 -13.22
N PRO A 71 -20.12 15.65 -14.38
CA PRO A 71 -20.83 14.59 -15.11
C PRO A 71 -21.01 13.31 -14.28
N LYS A 72 -22.23 12.77 -14.27
CA LYS A 72 -22.61 11.54 -13.50
C LYS A 72 -21.72 10.31 -13.75
N LYS A 73 -21.04 10.21 -14.90
CA LYS A 73 -20.11 9.10 -15.19
C LYS A 73 -18.78 9.17 -14.43
N LYS A 74 -18.48 10.31 -13.77
CA LYS A 74 -17.23 10.55 -13.03
C LYS A 74 -17.41 10.57 -11.52
N ILE A 75 -18.66 10.64 -11.06
CA ILE A 75 -19.03 10.61 -9.65
C ILE A 75 -20.21 9.65 -9.47
N HIS A 76 -19.98 8.55 -8.77
CA HIS A 76 -21.04 7.65 -8.33
C HIS A 76 -21.48 8.03 -6.91
N MET A 77 -22.79 8.17 -6.69
CA MET A 77 -23.36 8.51 -5.38
C MET A 77 -23.98 7.26 -4.77
N LYS A 78 -23.55 6.90 -3.55
CA LYS A 78 -24.14 5.80 -2.77
C LYS A 78 -24.63 6.31 -1.40
N TYR A 79 -25.68 5.66 -0.90
CA TYR A 79 -26.21 5.84 0.46
C TYR A 79 -25.65 4.71 1.33
N GLU A 80 -25.34 5.01 2.60
CA GLU A 80 -24.83 4.06 3.59
C GLU A 80 -25.64 4.33 4.88
N ASP A 81 -26.25 3.30 5.48
CA ASP A 81 -27.16 3.43 6.65
C ASP A 81 -26.39 3.65 7.99
N ASP A 82 -25.18 4.21 7.93
CA ASP A 82 -24.40 4.55 9.12
C ASP A 82 -24.81 5.93 9.65
N THR A 83 -25.13 6.01 10.94
CA THR A 83 -25.76 7.16 11.62
C THR A 83 -24.95 8.46 11.66
N LYS A 84 -23.74 8.47 11.07
CA LYS A 84 -22.83 9.64 11.00
C LYS A 84 -22.47 10.09 9.58
N ILE A 85 -22.71 9.27 8.54
CA ILE A 85 -22.35 9.58 7.15
C ILE A 85 -23.60 9.78 6.29
N ILE A 86 -23.86 11.03 5.90
CA ILE A 86 -25.06 11.37 5.11
C ILE A 86 -24.86 11.04 3.62
N LYS A 87 -23.61 11.10 3.12
CA LYS A 87 -23.36 10.82 1.71
C LYS A 87 -21.95 10.39 1.36
N LYS A 88 -21.87 9.43 0.43
CA LYS A 88 -20.63 8.90 -0.12
C LYS A 88 -20.50 9.26 -1.60
N PHE A 89 -19.46 10.01 -1.95
CA PHE A 89 -19.07 10.30 -3.32
C PHE A 89 -17.92 9.40 -3.72
N ARG A 90 -18.12 8.63 -4.78
CA ARG A 90 -17.06 7.85 -5.40
C ARG A 90 -16.58 8.57 -6.65
N ILE A 91 -15.36 9.06 -6.61
CA ILE A 91 -14.74 9.85 -7.67
C ILE A 91 -13.82 8.95 -8.49
N ASN A 92 -13.77 9.17 -9.81
CA ASN A 92 -12.71 8.64 -10.65
C ASN A 92 -11.81 9.80 -11.10
N PHE A 93 -10.62 9.87 -10.52
CA PHE A 93 -9.66 10.95 -10.67
C PHE A 93 -9.02 10.89 -12.05
N LYS A 94 -9.66 11.55 -13.00
CA LYS A 94 -9.09 11.87 -14.32
C LYS A 94 -8.87 13.36 -14.43
N LYS A 95 -7.79 13.87 -13.79
CA LYS A 95 -7.29 15.27 -13.83
C LYS A 95 -8.35 16.26 -14.33
N ASN A 96 -9.42 16.43 -13.55
CA ASN A 96 -10.56 17.23 -13.96
C ASN A 96 -10.63 18.46 -13.06
N LYS A 97 -10.61 19.65 -13.66
CA LYS A 97 -10.56 20.91 -12.92
C LYS A 97 -11.68 21.04 -11.86
N LYS A 98 -12.91 20.62 -12.18
CA LYS A 98 -14.03 20.65 -11.23
C LYS A 98 -13.90 19.66 -10.08
N ILE A 99 -13.27 18.49 -10.34
CA ILE A 99 -12.96 17.52 -9.28
C ILE A 99 -11.88 18.10 -8.37
N ILE A 100 -10.87 18.77 -8.93
CA ILE A 100 -9.84 19.44 -8.14
C ILE A 100 -10.47 20.54 -7.28
N GLU A 101 -11.31 21.42 -7.85
CA GLU A 101 -12.04 22.45 -7.11
C GLU A 101 -12.92 21.86 -5.99
N LEU A 102 -13.59 20.72 -6.25
CA LEU A 102 -14.35 19.98 -5.24
C LEU A 102 -13.44 19.47 -4.11
N LEU A 103 -12.29 18.88 -4.43
CA LEU A 103 -11.35 18.34 -3.46
C LEU A 103 -10.68 19.44 -2.64
N GLU A 104 -10.29 20.55 -3.27
CA GLU A 104 -9.76 21.74 -2.58
C GLU A 104 -10.80 22.30 -1.61
N LYS A 105 -12.06 22.40 -2.06
CA LYS A 105 -13.14 22.82 -1.17
C LYS A 105 -13.32 21.82 -0.03
N TYR A 106 -13.31 20.52 -0.30
CA TYR A 106 -13.44 19.46 0.70
C TYR A 106 -12.30 19.47 1.74
N ASP A 107 -11.08 19.79 1.33
CA ASP A 107 -9.92 19.87 2.21
C ASP A 107 -10.05 21.00 3.26
N THR A 108 -10.72 22.11 2.90
CA THR A 108 -10.99 23.21 3.85
C THR A 108 -11.88 22.80 5.02
N PHE A 109 -12.62 21.69 4.92
CA PHE A 109 -13.43 21.17 6.02
C PHE A 109 -12.66 20.24 6.95
N HIS A 110 -11.75 19.44 6.38
CA HIS A 110 -11.02 18.42 7.11
C HIS A 110 -9.70 18.94 7.69
N THR A 111 -9.27 20.13 7.28
CA THR A 111 -8.11 20.82 7.84
C THR A 111 -8.59 21.69 9.03
N PRO A 112 -8.32 21.31 10.28
CA PRO A 112 -8.80 22.06 11.45
C PRO A 112 -8.23 23.48 11.47
N ASN A 113 -9.10 24.47 11.65
CA ASN A 113 -8.69 25.87 11.79
C ASN A 113 -8.26 26.13 13.24
N ILE A 114 -6.99 26.46 13.45
CA ILE A 114 -6.37 26.62 14.79
C ILE A 114 -7.11 27.67 15.65
N GLU A 115 -7.71 28.70 15.05
CA GLU A 115 -8.45 29.73 15.78
C GLU A 115 -9.75 29.21 16.43
N GLU A 116 -10.35 28.15 15.89
CA GLU A 116 -11.60 27.54 16.41
C GLU A 116 -11.33 26.43 17.45
N ALA A 117 -10.08 25.95 17.54
CA ALA A 117 -9.67 24.81 18.38
C ALA A 117 -9.46 25.14 19.88
N TYR A 118 -9.66 26.39 20.31
CA TYR A 118 -9.53 26.79 21.70
C TYR A 118 -10.78 26.51 22.57
N HIS A 119 -11.89 26.08 21.96
CA HIS A 119 -13.20 25.99 22.64
C HIS A 119 -13.84 24.60 22.71
N SER A 120 -13.29 23.57 22.07
CA SER A 120 -13.83 22.21 22.15
C SER A 120 -12.71 21.17 22.28
N ASP A 121 -12.97 20.14 23.09
CA ASP A 121 -12.09 18.98 23.22
C ASP A 121 -11.71 18.46 21.83
N TYR A 122 -10.42 18.26 21.61
CA TYR A 122 -9.79 17.89 20.33
C TYR A 122 -10.39 16.63 19.66
N SER A 123 -11.22 15.85 20.36
CA SER A 123 -11.98 14.72 19.83
C SER A 123 -13.09 15.11 18.85
N SER A 124 -13.58 16.35 18.88
CA SER A 124 -14.80 16.76 18.15
C SER A 124 -14.55 17.21 16.70
N PHE A 125 -13.30 17.48 16.30
CA PHE A 125 -13.00 17.87 14.91
C PHE A 125 -13.14 16.72 13.89
N ARG A 126 -13.21 15.47 14.36
CA ARG A 126 -13.56 14.32 13.50
C ARG A 126 -15.07 14.14 13.27
N GLU A 127 -15.93 14.95 13.88
CA GLU A 127 -17.36 14.62 14.01
C GLU A 127 -18.26 15.03 12.83
N MET A 128 -17.74 15.64 11.77
CA MET A 128 -18.55 15.90 10.57
C MET A 128 -18.16 14.99 9.40
N GLU A 129 -18.45 13.69 9.56
CA GLU A 129 -18.40 12.68 8.49
C GLU A 129 -19.59 12.76 7.52
N PHE A 130 -20.31 13.88 7.44
CA PHE A 130 -21.53 13.99 6.62
C PHE A 130 -21.32 13.77 5.12
N ILE A 131 -20.13 14.08 4.62
CA ILE A 131 -19.73 13.86 3.23
C ILE A 131 -18.42 13.08 3.23
N LYS A 132 -18.44 11.87 2.70
CA LYS A 132 -17.26 11.02 2.50
C LYS A 132 -16.91 10.98 1.01
N ILE A 133 -15.69 11.39 0.67
CA ILE A 133 -15.16 11.20 -0.69
C ILE A 133 -14.27 9.96 -0.68
N GLU A 134 -14.60 9.00 -1.55
CA GLU A 134 -13.79 7.83 -1.85
C GLU A 134 -13.33 7.86 -3.30
N GLU A 135 -12.13 7.36 -3.55
CA GLU A 135 -11.61 7.21 -4.90
C GLU A 135 -11.91 5.80 -5.44
N GLU A 136 -12.46 5.72 -6.65
CA GLU A 136 -12.70 4.48 -7.39
C GLU A 136 -11.51 4.12 -8.27
N GLY A 137 -11.13 2.84 -8.25
CA GLY A 137 -10.11 2.30 -9.14
C GLY A 137 -8.70 2.28 -8.55
N LEU A 138 -8.53 2.68 -7.28
CA LEU A 138 -7.30 2.43 -6.54
C LEU A 138 -7.26 1.01 -5.98
N SER A 139 -6.10 0.38 -6.08
CA SER A 139 -5.76 -0.81 -5.30
C SER A 139 -5.66 -0.47 -3.80
N ASP A 140 -5.72 -1.48 -2.93
CA ASP A 140 -5.74 -1.22 -1.49
C ASP A 140 -4.45 -0.55 -0.98
N GLY A 141 -3.29 -0.92 -1.53
CA GLY A 141 -2.06 -0.23 -1.18
C GLY A 141 -1.98 1.21 -1.72
N GLU A 142 -2.62 1.53 -2.86
CA GLU A 142 -2.74 2.93 -3.32
C GLU A 142 -3.63 3.74 -2.39
N LYS A 143 -4.73 3.16 -1.91
CA LYS A 143 -5.62 3.82 -0.94
C LYS A 143 -4.88 4.12 0.35
N ILE A 144 -4.10 3.15 0.86
CA ILE A 144 -3.36 3.31 2.10
C ILE A 144 -2.25 4.35 1.94
N LYS A 145 -1.54 4.34 0.82
CA LYS A 145 -0.57 5.38 0.50
C LYS A 145 -1.23 6.77 0.43
N LEU A 146 -2.36 6.90 -0.27
CA LEU A 146 -3.12 8.14 -0.33
C LEU A 146 -3.53 8.59 1.07
N GLN A 147 -3.99 7.68 1.92
CA GLN A 147 -4.37 7.95 3.30
C GLN A 147 -3.21 8.48 4.14
N TYR A 148 -1.99 7.92 4.01
CA TYR A 148 -0.82 8.43 4.73
C TYR A 148 -0.52 9.89 4.36
N PHE A 149 -0.46 10.19 3.06
CA PHE A 149 -0.13 11.54 2.59
C PHE A 149 -1.25 12.55 2.82
N SER A 150 -2.52 12.15 2.71
CA SER A 150 -3.64 13.04 3.02
C SER A 150 -3.74 13.35 4.51
N THR A 151 -3.52 12.35 5.37
CA THR A 151 -3.47 12.55 6.83
C THR A 151 -2.32 13.49 7.21
N LEU A 152 -1.14 13.27 6.64
CA LEU A 152 0.02 14.13 6.86
C LEU A 152 -0.28 15.57 6.42
N HIS A 153 -0.84 15.76 5.22
CA HIS A 153 -1.22 17.07 4.71
C HIS A 153 -2.20 17.78 5.64
N GLY A 154 -3.27 17.10 6.06
CA GLY A 154 -4.30 17.67 6.93
C GLY A 154 -3.76 18.07 8.30
N VAL A 155 -2.93 17.22 8.92
CA VAL A 155 -2.31 17.53 10.21
C VAL A 155 -1.32 18.70 10.09
N LEU A 156 -0.48 18.72 9.06
CA LEU A 156 0.53 19.77 8.87
C LEU A 156 -0.06 21.14 8.55
N ASN A 157 -1.16 21.19 7.78
CA ASN A 157 -1.84 22.43 7.42
C ASN A 157 -2.94 22.85 8.40
N GLY A 158 -3.34 21.94 9.28
CA GLY A 158 -4.30 22.18 10.36
C GLY A 158 -3.60 22.30 11.70
N GLU A 159 -3.66 21.25 12.50
CA GLU A 159 -3.17 21.22 13.90
C GLU A 159 -1.73 21.72 14.06
N PHE A 160 -0.84 21.36 13.12
CA PHE A 160 0.58 21.70 13.18
C PHE A 160 0.98 22.90 12.31
N LYS A 161 0.00 23.65 11.79
CA LYS A 161 0.25 24.80 10.91
C LYS A 161 1.22 25.82 11.52
N ASP A 162 1.06 26.14 12.80
CA ASP A 162 1.93 27.11 13.49
C ASP A 162 3.10 26.45 14.25
N LYS A 163 3.28 25.14 14.11
CA LYS A 163 4.36 24.39 14.76
C LYS A 163 5.60 24.38 13.87
N LYS A 164 6.74 24.74 14.47
CA LYS A 164 8.05 24.74 13.80
C LYS A 164 8.76 23.40 13.89
N TYR A 165 8.74 22.75 15.06
CA TYR A 165 9.41 21.48 15.30
C TYR A 165 8.38 20.38 15.43
N ILE A 166 8.47 19.36 14.57
CA ILE A 166 7.47 18.29 14.48
C ILE A 166 8.20 16.95 14.53
N THR A 167 7.75 16.07 15.41
CA THR A 167 8.22 14.67 15.46
C THR A 167 7.10 13.78 14.95
N LEU A 168 7.40 12.96 13.95
CA LEU A 168 6.47 12.01 13.36
C LEU A 168 6.91 10.59 13.70
N PHE A 169 5.96 9.80 14.21
CA PHE A 169 6.14 8.39 14.52
C PHE A 169 5.40 7.56 13.49
N PHE A 170 6.09 6.56 12.94
CA PHE A 170 5.54 5.62 11.98
C PHE A 170 5.74 4.22 12.53
N ASP A 171 4.66 3.45 12.57
CA ASP A 171 4.67 2.05 13.00
C ASP A 171 4.23 1.19 11.81
N GLU A 172 5.14 0.34 11.34
CA GLU A 172 4.97 -0.58 10.22
C GLU A 172 4.24 0.02 8.99
N VAL A 173 4.71 1.20 8.55
CA VAL A 173 4.10 1.95 7.44
C VAL A 173 4.08 1.17 6.11
N GLU A 174 4.91 0.14 6.00
CA GLU A 174 5.00 -0.77 4.87
C GLU A 174 3.91 -1.85 4.81
N THR A 175 3.18 -2.15 5.90
CA THR A 175 2.46 -3.43 6.08
C THR A 175 1.43 -3.71 4.99
N PHE A 176 0.91 -2.67 4.36
CA PHE A 176 -0.06 -2.79 3.27
C PHE A 176 0.40 -2.15 1.96
N LEU A 177 1.66 -1.74 1.89
CA LEU A 177 2.23 -1.15 0.69
C LEU A 177 2.79 -2.24 -0.22
N HIS A 178 2.58 -2.08 -1.52
CA HIS A 178 3.32 -2.86 -2.50
C HIS A 178 4.84 -2.66 -2.29
N PRO A 179 5.71 -3.68 -2.46
CA PRO A 179 7.14 -3.55 -2.18
C PRO A 179 7.82 -2.35 -2.87
N GLU A 180 7.44 -2.06 -4.10
CA GLU A 180 7.93 -0.89 -4.85
C GLU A 180 7.53 0.45 -4.21
N TRP A 181 6.38 0.52 -3.54
CA TRP A 181 5.99 1.72 -2.79
C TRP A 181 6.69 1.79 -1.44
N SER A 182 6.87 0.66 -0.74
CA SER A 182 7.68 0.62 0.48
C SER A 182 9.11 1.11 0.21
N ARG A 183 9.71 0.68 -0.89
CA ARG A 183 11.04 1.12 -1.36
C ARG A 183 11.12 2.62 -1.65
N ARG A 184 10.03 3.23 -2.10
CA ARG A 184 9.99 4.67 -2.46
C ARG A 184 9.46 5.55 -1.34
N PHE A 185 8.93 4.97 -0.27
CA PHE A 185 8.15 5.68 0.73
C PHE A 185 8.96 6.80 1.39
N LEU A 186 10.16 6.51 1.89
CA LEU A 186 10.98 7.50 2.59
C LEU A 186 11.37 8.67 1.66
N TYR A 187 11.77 8.37 0.42
CA TYR A 187 12.07 9.40 -0.58
C TYR A 187 10.87 10.33 -0.84
N GLU A 188 9.69 9.76 -1.03
CA GLU A 188 8.47 10.55 -1.28
C GLU A 188 8.03 11.33 -0.04
N LEU A 189 8.14 10.74 1.15
CA LEU A 189 7.89 11.43 2.42
C LEU A 189 8.81 12.63 2.61
N ILE A 190 10.12 12.45 2.43
CA ILE A 190 11.09 13.56 2.52
C ILE A 190 10.76 14.65 1.51
N LYS A 191 10.38 14.28 0.29
CA LYS A 191 10.00 15.25 -0.74
C LYS A 191 8.76 16.04 -0.36
N GLU A 192 7.73 15.40 0.18
CA GLU A 192 6.51 16.08 0.62
C GLU A 192 6.78 16.98 1.84
N LEU A 193 7.52 16.48 2.84
CA LEU A 193 7.91 17.27 4.01
C LEU A 193 8.80 18.47 3.65
N GLY A 194 9.65 18.32 2.61
CA GLY A 194 10.50 19.38 2.09
C GLY A 194 9.75 20.58 1.52
N ARG A 195 8.44 20.48 1.31
CA ARG A 195 7.58 21.60 0.88
C ARG A 195 7.28 22.59 2.01
N TYR A 196 7.55 22.21 3.27
CA TYR A 196 7.30 23.02 4.46
C TYR A 196 8.63 23.60 4.98
N GLU A 197 9.16 24.62 4.28
CA GLU A 197 10.49 25.20 4.55
C GLU A 197 10.62 25.83 5.95
N ASP A 198 9.51 26.30 6.53
CA ASP A 198 9.42 26.88 7.87
C ASP A 198 9.50 25.83 8.99
N LYS A 199 9.41 24.53 8.65
CA LYS A 199 9.30 23.42 9.59
C LYS A 199 10.58 22.57 9.65
N LYS A 200 10.77 21.92 10.79
CA LYS A 200 11.85 20.97 11.07
C LYS A 200 11.25 19.67 11.55
N PHE A 201 11.52 18.60 10.81
CA PHE A 201 10.96 17.28 11.05
C PHE A 201 11.98 16.34 11.67
N LYS A 202 11.55 15.61 12.71
CA LYS A 202 12.21 14.41 13.21
C LYS A 202 11.33 13.21 12.87
N LEU A 203 11.88 12.21 12.19
CA LEU A 203 11.16 11.01 11.80
C LEU A 203 11.65 9.83 12.63
N ILE A 204 10.72 9.06 13.19
CA ILE A 204 11.03 7.84 13.95
C ILE A 204 10.17 6.73 13.35
N PHE A 205 10.82 5.66 12.91
CA PHE A 205 10.18 4.50 12.30
C PHE A 205 10.39 3.27 13.18
N ALA A 206 9.32 2.54 13.46
CA ALA A 206 9.35 1.14 13.85
C ALA A 206 8.95 0.33 12.60
N THR A 207 9.79 -0.61 12.20
CA THR A 207 9.63 -1.29 10.90
C THR A 207 10.27 -2.67 10.91
N HIS A 208 9.64 -3.60 10.18
CA HIS A 208 10.21 -4.89 9.81
C HIS A 208 10.65 -4.92 8.33
N SER A 209 10.70 -3.76 7.68
CA SER A 209 10.99 -3.61 6.26
C SER A 209 12.44 -3.21 5.97
N PRO A 210 13.22 -4.06 5.31
CA PRO A 210 14.56 -3.68 4.88
C PRO A 210 14.54 -2.62 3.76
N PHE A 211 13.40 -2.43 3.09
CA PHE A 211 13.26 -1.39 2.07
C PHE A 211 13.44 0.00 2.66
N LEU A 212 12.96 0.24 3.88
CA LEU A 212 13.12 1.54 4.56
C LEU A 212 14.54 1.68 5.12
N ILE A 213 15.08 0.61 5.71
CA ILE A 213 16.44 0.60 6.28
C ILE A 213 17.51 0.86 5.20
N ALA A 214 17.29 0.41 3.97
CA ALA A 214 18.22 0.61 2.86
C ALA A 214 18.52 2.10 2.55
N ASP A 215 17.65 3.02 2.93
CA ASP A 215 17.82 4.47 2.74
C ASP A 215 18.30 5.21 4.02
N VAL A 216 18.58 4.48 5.10
CA VAL A 216 18.96 5.02 6.41
C VAL A 216 20.41 4.63 6.75
N LEU A 217 21.13 5.49 7.47
CA LEU A 217 22.49 5.20 7.94
C LEU A 217 22.45 4.24 9.15
N ALA A 218 23.42 3.34 9.23
CA ALA A 218 23.49 2.31 10.28
C ALA A 218 23.44 2.88 11.70
N LYS A 219 24.12 4.01 11.94
CA LYS A 219 24.15 4.72 13.22
C LYS A 219 22.78 5.25 13.68
N ASP A 220 21.86 5.41 12.73
CA ASP A 220 20.51 5.91 12.96
C ASP A 220 19.50 4.74 13.05
N CYS A 221 19.98 3.49 12.99
CA CYS A 221 19.19 2.26 13.16
C CYS A 221 19.43 1.65 14.54
N ILE A 222 18.34 1.43 15.28
CA ILE A 222 18.36 0.74 16.58
C ILE A 222 17.70 -0.62 16.38
N TYR A 223 18.47 -1.69 16.60
CA TYR A 223 17.99 -3.06 16.50
C TYR A 223 17.46 -3.54 17.84
N LEU A 224 16.27 -4.14 17.83
CA LEU A 224 15.67 -4.78 18.98
C LEU A 224 15.76 -6.30 18.80
N SER A 225 16.37 -6.99 19.75
CA SER A 225 16.46 -8.45 19.78
C SER A 225 16.27 -8.97 21.20
N LYS A 226 16.14 -10.29 21.35
CA LYS A 226 16.07 -10.95 22.66
C LYS A 226 17.38 -11.69 22.91
N ASP A 227 17.91 -11.55 24.12
CA ASP A 227 19.05 -12.37 24.57
C ASP A 227 18.61 -13.82 24.86
N GLU A 228 19.56 -14.68 25.23
CA GLU A 228 19.31 -16.09 25.57
C GLU A 228 18.31 -16.27 26.73
N ASN A 229 18.16 -15.26 27.59
CA ASN A 229 17.22 -15.27 28.72
C ASN A 229 15.87 -14.64 28.36
N GLY A 230 15.66 -14.25 27.09
CA GLY A 230 14.44 -13.61 26.60
C GLY A 230 14.30 -12.12 26.94
N LYS A 231 15.35 -11.48 27.48
CA LYS A 231 15.36 -10.05 27.78
C LYS A 231 15.57 -9.25 26.49
N ILE A 232 14.79 -8.19 26.31
CA ILE A 232 14.94 -7.28 25.16
C ILE A 232 16.23 -6.49 25.32
N ILE A 233 17.06 -6.53 24.27
CA ILE A 233 18.26 -5.72 24.12
C ILE A 233 18.07 -4.77 22.93
N ALA A 234 18.64 -3.57 23.05
CA ALA A 234 18.64 -2.55 22.02
C ALA A 234 20.09 -2.20 21.69
N GLU A 235 20.46 -2.31 20.42
CA GLU A 235 21.85 -2.11 19.97
C GLU A 235 21.92 -1.35 18.64
N ILE A 236 23.01 -0.60 18.44
CA ILE A 236 23.35 0.04 17.17
C ILE A 236 24.49 -0.77 16.56
N LYS A 237 24.32 -1.23 15.32
CA LYS A 237 25.30 -2.03 14.57
C LYS A 237 25.99 -1.20 13.50
N ASP A 238 26.94 -0.37 13.91
CA ASP A 238 27.65 0.57 13.02
C ASP A 238 28.50 -0.12 11.93
N ASP A 239 28.85 -1.38 12.14
CA ASP A 239 29.57 -2.24 11.21
C ASP A 239 28.68 -2.72 10.05
N VAL A 240 27.36 -2.81 10.27
CA VAL A 240 26.40 -3.21 9.24
C VAL A 240 25.97 -2.00 8.43
N LYS A 241 26.67 -1.73 7.33
CA LYS A 241 26.31 -0.61 6.43
C LYS A 241 24.96 -0.86 5.77
N THR A 242 23.98 -0.02 6.11
CA THR A 242 22.59 -0.13 5.63
C THR A 242 22.31 0.74 4.42
N PHE A 243 22.84 1.96 4.39
CA PHE A 243 22.57 2.92 3.32
C PHE A 243 23.08 2.44 1.96
N GLY A 244 22.17 2.30 0.99
CA GLY A 244 22.43 1.78 -0.35
C GLY A 244 22.76 0.29 -0.40
N ALA A 245 22.55 -0.46 0.68
CA ALA A 245 22.84 -1.89 0.73
C ALA A 245 21.85 -2.71 -0.10
N ASN A 246 22.26 -3.92 -0.48
CA ASN A 246 21.38 -4.87 -1.15
C ASN A 246 20.24 -5.28 -0.21
N ILE A 247 19.00 -5.17 -0.67
CA ILE A 247 17.79 -5.45 0.13
C ILE A 247 17.75 -6.89 0.62
N ILE A 248 18.22 -7.86 -0.17
CA ILE A 248 18.28 -9.28 0.22
C ILE A 248 19.31 -9.51 1.32
N ASP A 249 20.46 -8.83 1.24
CA ASP A 249 21.47 -8.89 2.29
C ASP A 249 20.96 -8.26 3.58
N LEU A 250 20.18 -7.17 3.50
CA LEU A 250 19.51 -6.58 4.65
C LEU A 250 18.49 -7.54 5.27
N PHE A 251 17.65 -8.19 4.46
CA PHE A 251 16.75 -9.24 4.96
C PHE A 251 17.52 -10.29 5.77
N LYS A 252 18.63 -10.79 5.25
CA LYS A 252 19.43 -11.83 5.90
C LYS A 252 20.17 -11.34 7.15
N ASN A 253 20.86 -10.21 7.05
CA ASN A 253 21.83 -9.76 8.06
C ASN A 253 21.21 -8.84 9.12
N THR A 254 20.13 -8.14 8.81
CA THR A 254 19.52 -7.12 9.69
C THR A 254 18.13 -7.49 10.19
N MET A 255 17.38 -8.30 9.42
CA MET A 255 16.01 -8.71 9.77
C MET A 255 15.93 -10.15 10.31
N PHE A 256 17.07 -10.75 10.65
CA PHE A 256 17.16 -12.05 11.31
C PHE A 256 16.47 -13.20 10.54
N LEU A 257 16.39 -13.12 9.22
CA LEU A 257 15.89 -14.22 8.39
C LEU A 257 16.89 -15.39 8.40
N GLU A 258 16.40 -16.57 8.75
CA GLU A 258 17.18 -17.81 8.72
C GLU A 258 17.56 -18.21 7.29
N SER A 259 16.71 -17.90 6.31
CA SER A 259 16.89 -18.29 4.91
C SER A 259 16.13 -17.35 3.98
N THR A 260 16.70 -17.12 2.78
CA THR A 260 16.03 -16.43 1.68
C THR A 260 15.17 -17.36 0.81
N PHE A 261 15.17 -18.66 1.12
CA PHE A 261 14.35 -19.67 0.46
C PHE A 261 13.14 -20.02 1.32
N GLY A 262 12.00 -20.23 0.67
CA GLY A 262 10.79 -20.70 1.34
C GLY A 262 11.03 -22.03 2.05
N LYS A 263 10.49 -22.17 3.27
CA LYS A 263 10.68 -23.38 4.10
C LYS A 263 10.18 -24.64 3.40
N PHE A 264 9.00 -24.59 2.78
CA PHE A 264 8.44 -25.73 2.04
C PHE A 264 9.33 -26.18 0.89
N ALA A 265 9.79 -25.24 0.05
CA ALA A 265 10.69 -25.55 -1.06
C ALA A 265 12.02 -26.12 -0.55
N THR A 266 12.55 -25.58 0.55
CA THR A 266 13.78 -26.06 1.19
C THR A 266 13.65 -27.52 1.62
N GLU A 267 12.54 -27.88 2.28
CA GLU A 267 12.31 -29.26 2.72
C GLU A 267 12.09 -30.22 1.53
N LYS A 268 11.42 -29.77 0.46
CA LYS A 268 11.28 -30.57 -0.78
C LYS A 268 12.63 -30.83 -1.44
N ILE A 269 13.50 -29.81 -1.53
CA ILE A 269 14.85 -29.95 -2.09
C ILE A 269 15.70 -30.91 -1.23
N LYS A 270 15.62 -30.82 0.10
CA LYS A 270 16.30 -31.76 0.99
C LYS A 270 15.83 -33.20 0.78
N GLY A 271 14.53 -33.42 0.66
CA GLY A 271 13.97 -34.74 0.35
C GLY A 271 14.52 -35.30 -0.97
N VAL A 272 14.60 -34.47 -2.02
CA VAL A 272 15.23 -34.87 -3.29
C VAL A 272 16.70 -35.25 -3.10
N VAL A 273 17.47 -34.47 -2.32
CA VAL A 273 18.87 -34.78 -2.00
C VAL A 273 19.00 -36.13 -1.29
N GLU A 274 18.12 -36.40 -0.31
CA GLU A 274 18.10 -37.68 0.41
C GLU A 274 17.79 -38.86 -0.51
N GLU A 275 16.78 -38.74 -1.36
CA GLU A 275 16.42 -39.76 -2.35
C GLU A 275 17.57 -40.05 -3.33
N ILE A 276 18.24 -39.00 -3.83
CA ILE A 276 19.42 -39.14 -4.69
C ILE A 276 20.56 -39.85 -3.93
N ASN A 277 20.79 -39.50 -2.67
CA ASN A 277 21.87 -40.08 -1.88
C ASN A 277 21.61 -41.56 -1.56
N ASN A 278 20.39 -41.89 -1.17
CA ASN A 278 19.98 -43.24 -0.75
C ASN A 278 19.82 -44.20 -1.94
N THR A 279 19.42 -43.69 -3.09
CA THR A 279 19.22 -44.51 -4.28
C THR A 279 20.54 -44.74 -5.01
N LYS A 280 20.90 -46.01 -5.21
CA LYS A 280 22.12 -46.39 -5.94
C LYS A 280 21.90 -46.47 -7.44
N ASP A 281 20.69 -46.74 -7.89
CA ASP A 281 20.37 -46.91 -9.30
C ASP A 281 20.07 -45.56 -9.96
N TYR A 282 20.80 -45.27 -11.03
CA TYR A 282 20.62 -44.06 -11.82
C TYR A 282 19.21 -43.99 -12.42
N TYR A 283 18.71 -45.06 -13.03
CA TYR A 283 17.43 -45.02 -13.75
C TYR A 283 16.24 -44.86 -12.80
N GLN A 284 16.32 -45.41 -11.59
CA GLN A 284 15.30 -45.22 -10.55
C GLN A 284 15.13 -43.75 -10.16
N ILE A 285 16.20 -42.96 -10.13
CA ILE A 285 16.13 -41.53 -9.84
C ILE A 285 15.83 -40.73 -11.11
N LYS A 286 16.52 -41.05 -12.22
CA LYS A 286 16.42 -40.31 -13.48
C LYS A 286 15.02 -40.37 -14.07
N ASP A 287 14.32 -41.50 -13.93
CA ASP A 287 12.98 -41.66 -14.48
C ASP A 287 11.89 -41.32 -13.45
N ASN A 288 12.28 -40.86 -12.24
CA ASN A 288 11.33 -40.41 -11.23
C ASN A 288 10.75 -39.05 -11.62
N LEU A 289 9.48 -39.07 -12.03
CA LEU A 289 8.74 -37.89 -12.49
C LEU A 289 8.64 -36.79 -11.42
N GLU A 290 8.46 -37.15 -10.15
CA GLU A 290 8.34 -36.16 -9.07
C GLU A 290 9.67 -35.45 -8.82
N ILE A 291 10.77 -36.20 -8.77
CA ILE A 291 12.12 -35.64 -8.59
C ILE A 291 12.47 -34.71 -9.75
N ASN A 292 12.24 -35.14 -10.99
CA ASN A 292 12.52 -34.32 -12.16
C ASN A 292 11.67 -33.04 -12.17
N PHE A 293 10.38 -33.14 -11.89
CA PHE A 293 9.50 -31.98 -11.80
C PHE A 293 10.01 -30.98 -10.76
N ILE A 294 10.34 -31.44 -9.54
CA ILE A 294 10.89 -30.56 -8.50
C ILE A 294 12.18 -29.89 -8.99
N ILE A 295 13.12 -30.64 -9.58
CA ILE A 295 14.39 -30.10 -10.06
C ILE A 295 14.19 -29.05 -11.16
N GLU A 296 13.21 -29.25 -12.05
CA GLU A 296 12.90 -28.33 -13.14
C GLU A 296 12.22 -27.04 -12.67
N GLU A 297 11.39 -27.11 -11.62
CA GLU A 297 10.70 -25.95 -11.04
C GLU A 297 11.58 -25.11 -10.09
N ILE A 298 12.77 -25.58 -9.69
CA ILE A 298 13.70 -24.79 -8.89
C ILE A 298 14.21 -23.59 -9.70
N GLY A 299 13.79 -22.38 -9.28
CA GLY A 299 14.22 -21.14 -9.91
C GLY A 299 15.71 -20.81 -9.76
N GLU A 300 16.38 -21.31 -8.71
CA GLU A 300 17.82 -21.13 -8.50
C GLU A 300 18.62 -22.17 -9.30
N LYS A 301 19.15 -21.73 -10.44
CA LYS A 301 19.84 -22.60 -11.40
C LYS A 301 21.04 -23.33 -10.80
N LEU A 302 21.76 -22.71 -9.86
CA LEU A 302 22.90 -23.36 -9.21
C LEU A 302 22.46 -24.61 -8.44
N ILE A 303 21.33 -24.54 -7.74
CA ILE A 303 20.77 -25.67 -6.99
C ILE A 303 20.26 -26.74 -7.98
N SER A 304 19.43 -26.36 -8.96
CA SER A 304 18.90 -27.29 -9.95
C SER A 304 20.02 -28.04 -10.70
N ASN A 305 21.05 -27.33 -11.17
CA ASN A 305 22.19 -27.92 -11.86
C ASN A 305 22.99 -28.85 -10.95
N LYS A 306 23.16 -28.50 -9.67
CA LYS A 306 23.86 -29.35 -8.71
C LYS A 306 23.12 -30.68 -8.50
N LEU A 307 21.80 -30.66 -8.37
CA LEU A 307 20.99 -31.87 -8.24
C LEU A 307 21.07 -32.75 -9.49
N LYS A 308 20.98 -32.16 -10.69
CA LYS A 308 21.16 -32.89 -11.97
C LYS A 308 22.52 -33.56 -12.03
N SER A 309 23.59 -32.83 -11.68
CA SER A 309 24.95 -33.38 -11.62
C SER A 309 25.07 -34.52 -10.59
N MET A 310 24.40 -34.43 -9.45
CA MET A 310 24.39 -35.53 -8.47
C MET A 310 23.72 -36.78 -9.04
N ILE A 311 22.61 -36.66 -9.77
CA ILE A 311 21.96 -37.79 -10.45
C ILE A 311 22.89 -38.39 -11.50
N GLU A 312 23.46 -37.55 -12.37
CA GLU A 312 24.39 -37.98 -13.43
C GLU A 312 25.62 -38.72 -12.88
N SER A 313 26.17 -38.27 -11.75
CA SER A 313 27.31 -38.96 -11.11
C SER A 313 27.00 -40.39 -10.66
N LYS A 314 25.73 -40.76 -10.45
CA LYS A 314 25.34 -42.15 -10.13
C LYS A 314 25.48 -43.07 -11.34
N PHE A 315 25.41 -42.51 -12.55
CA PHE A 315 25.56 -43.25 -13.79
C PHE A 315 27.02 -43.61 -14.08
N GLU A 316 27.94 -42.68 -13.83
CA GLU A 316 29.39 -42.88 -14.00
C GLU A 316 29.95 -44.04 -13.16
N ASN A 317 29.29 -44.40 -12.07
CA ASN A 317 29.76 -45.40 -11.11
C ASN A 317 29.38 -46.86 -11.45
N LYS A 318 28.72 -47.15 -12.59
CA LYS A 318 28.09 -48.47 -12.79
C LYS A 318 28.34 -49.22 -14.11
N ASP A 319 28.77 -48.59 -15.21
CA ASP A 319 29.03 -49.31 -16.48
C ASP A 319 29.83 -48.40 -17.44
N GLU A 320 31.11 -48.69 -17.70
CA GLU A 320 31.97 -47.89 -18.61
C GLU A 320 31.42 -47.82 -20.05
N GLU A 321 30.86 -48.93 -20.58
CA GLU A 321 30.28 -48.96 -21.94
C GLU A 321 28.97 -48.15 -22.06
N LYS A 322 28.07 -48.23 -21.06
CA LYS A 322 26.85 -47.42 -21.05
C LYS A 322 27.15 -45.95 -20.77
N ALA A 323 28.18 -45.68 -19.96
CA ALA A 323 28.72 -44.35 -19.73
C ALA A 323 29.12 -43.70 -21.06
N GLU A 324 29.88 -44.40 -21.89
CA GLU A 324 30.34 -43.90 -23.19
C GLU A 324 29.18 -43.60 -24.16
N GLU A 325 28.18 -44.49 -24.27
CA GLU A 325 27.02 -44.27 -25.15
C GLU A 325 26.17 -43.07 -24.71
N TYR A 326 25.95 -42.92 -23.41
CA TYR A 326 25.24 -41.77 -22.85
C TYR A 326 26.00 -40.45 -23.07
N TYR A 327 27.31 -40.43 -22.82
CA TYR A 327 28.12 -39.24 -23.04
C TYR A 327 28.16 -38.87 -24.52
N ARG A 328 28.20 -39.84 -25.41
CA ARG A 328 28.09 -39.62 -26.85
C ARG A 328 26.75 -38.97 -27.22
N LYS A 329 25.62 -39.50 -26.74
CA LYS A 329 24.29 -38.89 -26.97
C LYS A 329 24.19 -37.48 -26.41
N LYS A 330 24.79 -37.21 -25.25
CA LYS A 330 24.80 -35.88 -24.63
C LYS A 330 25.65 -34.88 -25.42
N ILE A 331 26.80 -35.31 -25.95
CA ILE A 331 27.65 -34.50 -26.83
C ILE A 331 26.89 -34.15 -28.11
N GLU A 332 26.18 -35.10 -28.72
CA GLU A 332 25.33 -34.85 -29.89
C GLU A 332 24.21 -33.85 -29.58
N GLU A 333 23.55 -33.98 -28.43
CA GLU A 333 22.51 -33.04 -27.99
C GLU A 333 23.07 -31.61 -27.77
N TYR A 334 24.25 -31.49 -27.14
CA TYR A 334 24.90 -30.20 -26.92
C TYR A 334 25.38 -29.55 -28.22
N GLN A 335 25.90 -30.34 -29.16
CA GLN A 335 26.24 -29.86 -30.50
C GLN A 335 24.99 -29.32 -31.23
N ALA A 336 23.87 -30.05 -31.17
CA ALA A 336 22.61 -29.58 -31.76
C ALA A 336 22.11 -28.26 -31.13
N LYS A 337 22.22 -28.11 -29.80
CA LYS A 337 21.85 -26.87 -29.10
C LYS A 337 22.77 -25.70 -29.47
N LEU A 338 24.08 -25.96 -29.61
CA LEU A 338 25.04 -24.95 -30.07
C LEU A 338 24.73 -24.49 -31.49
N ASP A 339 24.44 -25.42 -32.40
CA ASP A 339 24.05 -25.10 -33.78
C ASP A 339 22.76 -24.27 -33.83
N GLU A 340 21.78 -24.57 -32.98
CA GLU A 340 20.55 -23.79 -32.90
C GLU A 340 20.80 -22.37 -32.36
N LEU A 341 21.65 -22.23 -31.35
CA LEU A 341 22.05 -20.94 -30.79
C LEU A 341 22.85 -20.11 -31.82
N GLU A 342 23.75 -20.72 -32.58
CA GLU A 342 24.47 -20.07 -33.67
C GLU A 342 23.52 -19.60 -34.77
N LYS A 343 22.57 -20.45 -35.19
CA LYS A 343 21.53 -20.07 -36.16
C LYS A 343 20.70 -18.89 -35.65
N LYS A 344 20.29 -18.89 -34.37
CA LYS A 344 19.54 -17.77 -33.74
C LYS A 344 20.38 -16.50 -33.68
N LYS A 345 21.67 -16.59 -33.38
CA LYS A 345 22.60 -15.45 -33.36
C LYS A 345 22.80 -14.86 -34.75
N ILE A 346 22.98 -15.70 -35.77
CA ILE A 346 23.12 -15.29 -37.18
C ILE A 346 21.83 -14.64 -37.69
N THR A 347 20.66 -15.22 -37.41
CA THR A 347 19.36 -14.61 -37.79
C THR A 347 19.10 -13.29 -37.05
N GLY A 348 19.51 -13.17 -35.79
CA GLY A 348 19.47 -11.91 -35.04
C GLY A 348 20.36 -10.81 -35.66
N ILE A 349 21.58 -11.16 -36.09
CA ILE A 349 22.51 -10.23 -36.76
C ILE A 349 21.99 -9.82 -38.14
N LEU A 350 21.41 -10.75 -38.92
CA LEU A 350 20.83 -10.45 -40.24
C LEU A 350 19.59 -9.57 -40.14
N LYS A 351 18.73 -9.75 -39.13
CA LYS A 351 17.59 -8.86 -38.86
C LYS A 351 18.05 -7.45 -38.50
N ASN A 352 19.08 -7.29 -37.67
CA ASN A 352 19.62 -5.97 -37.32
C ASN A 352 20.28 -5.24 -38.51
N LYS A 353 20.88 -5.96 -39.47
CA LYS A 353 21.42 -5.35 -40.70
C LYS A 353 20.34 -4.85 -41.66
N ASN A 354 19.21 -5.53 -41.75
CA ASN A 354 18.10 -5.14 -42.62
C ASN A 354 17.18 -4.04 -42.04
N THR A 355 17.45 -3.57 -40.81
CA THR A 355 16.69 -2.46 -40.19
C THR A 355 17.44 -1.12 -40.27
N ASN A 356 18.68 -1.13 -40.77
CA ASN A 356 19.57 0.05 -40.91
C ASN A 356 19.84 0.44 -42.38
N LEU A 357 19.01 -0.03 -43.32
CA LEU A 357 18.91 0.40 -44.72
C LEU A 357 17.48 0.86 -44.96
#